data_AF-A0A285D6D1-F1
#
_entry.id   AF-A0A285D6D1-F1
#
_cell.length_a   1.000
_cell.length_b   1.000
_cell.length_c   1.000
_cell.angle_alpha   90.00
_cell.angle_beta   90.00
_cell.angle_gamma   90.00
#
_symmetry.space_group_name_H-M   'P 1'
#
loop_
_entity.id
_entity.type
_entity.pdbx_description
1 polymer ?
#
loop_
_entity_poly.entity_id
_entity_poly.type
_entity_poly.pdbx_seq_one_letter_code
_entity_poly.pdbx_strand_id
1 'polypeptide(L)' 'MGAALALAQALGVNALIAAELLPEIEAVMVRKLNEQMEGRRNG' A
#
# COMPACT_ATOMS: atom_id res chain seq x y z
N MET A 1 5.04 3.82 4.72
CA MET A 1 4.39 4.16 6.00
C MET A 1 3.88 5.62 6.12
N GLY A 2 4.74 6.65 6.25
CA GLY A 2 4.28 8.02 6.63
C GLY A 2 3.22 8.67 5.72
N ALA A 3 3.35 8.51 4.39
CA ALA A 3 2.39 9.08 3.44
C ALA A 3 0.98 8.45 3.55
N ALA A 4 0.91 7.14 3.80
CA ALA A 4 -0.36 6.44 3.93
C ALA A 4 -1.06 6.77 5.26
N LEU A 5 -0.31 7.01 6.33
CA LEU A 5 -0.87 7.50 7.59
C LEU A 5 -1.37 8.93 7.48
N ALA A 6 -0.64 9.80 6.77
CA ALA A 6 -1.09 11.17 6.47
C ALA A 6 -2.39 11.16 5.64
N LEU A 7 -2.48 10.28 4.64
CA LEU A 7 -3.69 10.08 3.86
C LEU A 7 -4.84 9.54 4.72
N ALA A 8 -4.59 8.55 5.59
CA ALA A 8 -5.58 8.02 6.51
C ALA A 8 -6.15 9.13 7.40
N GLN A 9 -5.29 9.99 7.96
CA GLN A 9 -5.71 11.15 8.74
C GLN A 9 -6.56 12.14 7.92
N ALA A 10 -6.17 12.45 6.68
CA ALA A 10 -6.94 13.34 5.81
C ALA A 10 -8.33 12.77 5.45
N LEU A 11 -8.46 11.44 5.38
CA LEU A 11 -9.73 10.76 5.11
C LEU A 11 -10.56 10.52 6.37
N GLY A 12 -10.11 10.97 7.55
CA GLY A 12 -10.80 10.73 8.83
C GLY A 12 -10.69 9.28 9.32
N VAL A 13 -9.77 8.49 8.77
CA VAL A 13 -9.47 7.14 9.22
C VAL A 13 -8.56 7.20 10.45
N ASN A 14 -8.88 6.39 11.46
CA ASN A 14 -8.06 6.27 12.65
C ASN A 14 -6.64 5.80 12.28
N ALA A 15 -5.62 6.59 12.65
CA ALA A 15 -4.23 6.30 12.28
C ALA A 15 -3.69 5.00 12.88
N LEU A 16 -4.16 4.59 14.07
CA LEU A 16 -3.74 3.35 14.70
C LEU A 16 -4.26 2.15 13.91
N ILE A 17 -5.55 2.18 13.56
CA ILE A 17 -6.18 1.14 12.72
C ILE A 17 -5.48 1.08 11.35
N ALA A 18 -5.19 2.23 10.75
CA ALA A 18 -4.46 2.28 9.49
C ALA A 18 -3.06 1.68 9.63
N ALA A 19 -2.32 1.99 10.71
CA ALA A 19 -0.98 1.48 10.95
C ALA A 19 -0.93 -0.04 11.10
N GLU A 20 -1.92 -0.66 11.74
CA GLU A 20 -2.02 -2.11 11.89
C GLU A 20 -2.26 -2.82 10.55
N LEU A 21 -3.07 -2.22 9.66
CA LEU A 21 -3.43 -2.82 8.37
C LEU A 21 -2.44 -2.49 7.25
N LEU A 22 -1.65 -1.43 7.40
CA LEU A 22 -0.77 -0.92 6.37
C LEU A 22 0.29 -1.93 5.88
N PRO A 23 0.93 -2.76 6.74
CA PRO A 23 1.94 -3.71 6.30
C PRO A 23 1.42 -4.73 5.27
N GLU A 24 0.21 -5.25 5.48
CA GLU A 24 -0.42 -6.20 4.57
C GLU A 24 -0.77 -5.55 3.22
N ILE A 25 -1.24 -4.29 3.26
CA ILE A 25 -1.53 -3.51 2.06
C ILE A 25 -0.25 -3.22 1.28
N GLU A 26 0.83 -2.82 1.96
CA GLU A 26 2.14 -2.59 1.35
C GLU A 26 2.67 -3.89 0.69
N ALA A 27 2.50 -5.05 1.34
CA ALA A 27 2.90 -6.34 0.78
C ALA A 27 2.12 -6.70 -0.51
N VAL A 28 0.81 -6.49 -0.53
CA VAL A 28 -0.02 -6.71 -1.74
C VAL A 28 0.37 -5.73 -2.84
N MET A 29 0.59 -4.46 -2.51
CA MET A 29 1.03 -3.44 -3.47
C MET A 29 2.36 -3.82 -4.13
N VAL A 30 3.36 -4.26 -3.35
CA VAL A 30 4.66 -4.69 -3.88
C VAL A 30 4.51 -5.89 -4.81
N ARG A 31 3.74 -6.91 -4.41
CA ARG A 31 3.47 -8.08 -5.25
C ARG A 31 2.83 -7.69 -6.58
N LYS A 32 1.81 -6.83 -6.54
CA LYS A 32 1.10 -6.37 -7.75
C LYS A 32 1.97 -5.50 -8.66
N LEU A 33 2.83 -4.65 -8.10
CA LEU A 33 3.79 -3.87 -8.87
C LEU A 33 4.80 -4.78 -9.57
N ASN A 34 5.30 -5.81 -8.86
CA ASN A 34 6.22 -6.78 -9.43
C ASN A 34 5.58 -7.59 -10.56
N GLU A 35 4.36 -8.10 -10.36
CA GLU A 35 3.57 -8.79 -11.39
C GLU A 35 3.39 -7.94 -12.66
N GLN A 36 3.09 -6.64 -12.51
CA GLN A 36 2.95 -5.73 -13.65
C GLN A 36 4.28 -5.50 -14.39
N MET A 37 5.39 -5.41 -13.67
CA MET A 37 6.72 -5.25 -14.28
C MET A 37 7.15 -6.50 -15.03
N GLU A 38 6.87 -7.68 -14.50
CA GLU A 38 7.13 -8.97 -15.18
C GLU A 38 6.22 -9.12 -16.42
N GLY A 39 4.93 -8.81 -16.30
CA GLY A 39 3.99 -8.83 -17.42
C GLY A 39 4.38 -7.89 -18.56
N ARG A 40 5.00 -6.73 -18.26
CA ARG A 40 5.56 -5.82 -19.27
C ARG A 40 6.89 -6.29 -19.87
N ARG A 41 7.64 -7.13 -19.16
CA ARG A 41 8.95 -7.64 -19.62
C ARG A 41 8.82 -8.83 -20.58
N ASN A 42 7.68 -9.51 -20.52
CA ASN A 42 7.35 -10.68 -21.35
C ASN A 42 6.47 -10.34 -22.57
N GLY A 43 6.32 -9.06 -22.91
CA GLY A 43 5.57 -8.56 -24.07
C GLY A 43 6.47 -7.98 -25.15
#